data_AF-A0A7Y2ADQ8-F1
#
_entry.id   AF-A0A7Y2ADQ8-F1
#
_cell.length_a   1.000
_cell.length_b   1.000
_cell.length_c   1.000
_cell.angle_alpha   90.00
_cell.angle_beta   90.00
_cell.angle_gamma   90.00
#
_symmetry.space_group_name_H-M   'P 1'
#
loop_
_entity.id
_entity.type
_entity.pdbx_description
1 polymer ?
#
loop_
_entity_poly.entity_id
_entity_poly.type
_entity_poly.pdbx_seq_one_letter_code
_entity_poly.pdbx_strand_id
1 'polypeptide(L)'
;MDLKNTFHKRRLNKDADERLVPKGEYVDALNVTVSEIEGTDVGALENSLGNRQLTAIDLGSAVYQIGEVTDESQRKLYWLTKSDTANHILEWDHNSETLFIVLKDTRTG
;
A
#
# COMPACT_ATOMS: atom_id res chain seq x y z
N MET A 1 -1.71 -37.38 11.16
CA MET A 1 -2.54 -36.44 11.93
C MET A 1 -2.23 -35.06 11.38
N ASP A 2 -3.06 -34.59 10.46
CA ASP A 2 -2.95 -33.24 9.89
C ASP A 2 -3.24 -32.22 10.98
N LEU A 3 -2.22 -31.45 11.35
CA LEU A 3 -2.34 -30.38 12.32
C LEU A 3 -3.05 -29.20 11.65
N LYS A 4 -4.39 -29.20 11.68
CA LYS A 4 -5.19 -28.06 11.25
C LYS A 4 -5.01 -26.93 12.27
N ASN A 5 -4.14 -25.97 11.96
CA ASN A 5 -4.00 -24.74 12.75
C ASN A 5 -5.18 -23.81 12.44
N THR A 6 -6.26 -23.94 13.21
CA THR A 6 -7.38 -23.00 13.14
C THR A 6 -6.96 -21.67 13.78
N PHE A 7 -6.83 -20.62 12.97
CA PHE A 7 -6.42 -19.26 13.38
C PHE A 7 -7.52 -18.54 14.17
N HIS A 8 -7.86 -19.03 15.36
CA HIS A 8 -8.98 -18.51 16.15
C HIS A 8 -8.60 -17.33 17.07
N LYS A 9 -7.31 -17.16 17.38
CA LYS A 9 -6.80 -16.08 18.22
C LYS A 9 -5.79 -15.26 17.41
N ARG A 10 -6.05 -13.96 17.26
CA ARG A 10 -5.21 -12.99 16.54
C ARG A 10 -4.46 -12.14 17.56
N ARG A 11 -3.61 -12.75 18.40
CA ARG A 11 -2.92 -12.04 19.48
C ARG A 11 -1.41 -12.18 19.33
N LEU A 12 -0.73 -11.03 19.29
CA LEU A 12 0.72 -10.94 19.17
C LEU A 12 1.33 -10.81 20.58
N ASN A 13 2.19 -11.75 20.95
CA ASN A 13 2.88 -11.77 22.24
C ASN A 13 4.38 -11.74 22.00
N LYS A 14 4.98 -10.55 22.09
CA LYS A 14 6.41 -10.32 21.88
C LYS A 14 7.27 -10.49 23.13
N ASP A 15 6.63 -10.67 24.29
CA ASP A 15 7.30 -10.72 25.59
C ASP A 15 7.66 -12.16 26.01
N ALA A 16 7.01 -13.16 25.41
CA ALA A 16 7.25 -14.57 25.70
C ALA A 16 8.23 -15.21 24.71
N ASP A 17 9.08 -16.12 25.21
CA ASP A 17 9.92 -17.00 24.38
C ASP A 17 9.01 -17.82 23.44
N GLU A 18 9.38 -17.95 22.16
CA GLU A 18 8.61 -18.61 21.11
C GLU A 18 8.18 -20.05 21.47
N ARG A 19 8.92 -20.71 22.36
CA ARG A 19 8.63 -22.08 22.84
C ARG A 19 7.57 -22.14 23.93
N LEU A 20 7.24 -21.00 24.54
CA LEU A 20 6.26 -20.84 25.62
C LEU A 20 4.96 -20.19 25.15
N VAL A 21 4.88 -19.80 23.88
CA VAL A 21 3.71 -19.14 23.33
C VAL A 21 2.55 -20.15 23.23
N PRO A 22 1.40 -19.89 23.87
CA PRO A 22 0.24 -20.75 23.76
C PRO A 22 -0.22 -20.90 22.30
N LYS A 23 -0.76 -22.07 21.94
CA LYS A 23 -1.33 -22.28 20.59
C LYS A 23 -2.38 -21.19 20.28
N GLY A 24 -2.10 -20.37 19.26
CA GLY A 24 -2.94 -19.24 18.84
C GLY A 24 -2.42 -17.86 19.24
N GLU A 25 -1.26 -17.76 19.89
CA GLU A 25 -0.49 -16.51 19.99
C GLU A 25 0.73 -16.59 19.08
N TYR A 26 1.17 -15.42 18.60
CA TYR A 26 2.27 -15.32 17.64
C TYR A 26 3.33 -14.34 18.16
N VAL A 27 4.61 -14.64 17.96
CA VAL A 27 5.73 -13.73 18.31
C VAL A 27 6.02 -12.77 17.17
N ASP A 28 5.94 -13.28 15.95
CA ASP A 28 6.16 -12.53 14.72
C ASP A 28 4.90 -12.52 13.86
N ALA A 29 4.66 -11.40 13.18
CA ALA A 29 3.56 -11.25 12.24
C ALA A 29 4.15 -10.92 10.88
N LEU A 30 4.14 -11.91 9.98
CA LEU A 30 4.37 -11.66 8.56
C LEU A 30 3.12 -10.95 7.99
N ASN A 31 3.31 -9.93 7.15
CA ASN A 31 2.24 -9.17 6.46
C ASN A 31 1.51 -10.04 5.42
N VAL A 32 0.83 -11.09 5.90
CA VAL A 32 0.06 -12.00 5.09
C VAL A 32 -1.41 -11.79 5.41
N THR A 33 -2.16 -11.40 4.38
CA THR A 33 -3.60 -11.21 4.48
C THR A 33 -4.25 -12.49 3.96
N VAL A 34 -4.99 -13.19 4.83
CA VAL A 34 -5.85 -14.29 4.41
C VAL A 34 -7.21 -13.69 4.08
N SER A 35 -7.47 -13.50 2.79
CA SER A 35 -8.77 -13.10 2.28
C SER A 35 -9.61 -14.35 2.05
N GLU A 36 -10.74 -14.51 2.74
CA GLU A 36 -11.75 -15.51 2.37
C GLU A 36 -12.40 -15.08 1.05
N ILE A 37 -11.93 -15.62 -0.07
CA ILE A 37 -12.61 -15.46 -1.36
C ILE A 37 -13.49 -16.70 -1.54
N GLU A 38 -14.81 -16.50 -1.60
CA GLU A 38 -15.78 -17.56 -1.92
C GLU A 38 -15.56 -18.03 -3.37
N GLY A 39 -14.71 -19.03 -3.57
CA GLY A 39 -14.53 -19.65 -4.88
C GLY A 39 -13.29 -20.54 -4.96
N THR A 40 -13.49 -21.85 -4.72
CA THR A 40 -12.64 -23.03 -5.05
C THR A 40 -11.12 -23.02 -4.84
N ASP A 41 -10.48 -21.92 -4.48
CA ASP A 41 -9.03 -21.80 -4.31
C ASP A 41 -8.72 -21.34 -2.88
N VAL A 42 -9.09 -22.21 -1.94
CA VAL A 42 -8.95 -22.00 -0.50
C VAL A 42 -7.51 -22.29 -0.10
N GLY A 43 -6.71 -21.25 0.16
CA GLY A 43 -5.45 -21.39 0.92
C GLY A 43 -4.19 -20.79 0.31
N ALA A 44 -4.28 -19.94 -0.72
CA ALA A 44 -3.13 -19.19 -1.18
C ALA A 44 -2.78 -18.08 -0.17
N LEU A 45 -1.62 -18.21 0.49
CA LEU A 45 -0.97 -17.13 1.24
C LEU A 45 -0.54 -16.06 0.21
N GLU A 46 -1.36 -15.05 -0.03
CA GLU A 46 -0.95 -13.94 -0.88
C GLU A 46 -0.03 -13.00 -0.09
N ASN A 47 1.22 -12.89 -0.56
CA ASN A 47 2.13 -11.86 -0.11
C ASN A 47 1.52 -10.50 -0.46
N SER A 48 1.47 -9.58 0.51
CA SER A 48 0.99 -8.22 0.27
C SER A 48 1.79 -7.62 -0.91
N LEU A 49 1.10 -7.39 -2.03
CA LEU A 49 1.69 -6.86 -3.26
C LEU A 49 2.55 -5.63 -2.93
N GLY A 50 3.82 -5.67 -3.31
CA GLY A 50 4.76 -4.56 -3.12
C GLY A 50 4.39 -3.33 -3.97
N ASN A 51 5.21 -2.28 -3.87
CA ASN A 51 5.03 -1.04 -4.62
C ASN A 51 4.98 -1.33 -6.13
N ARG A 52 3.82 -1.08 -6.75
CA ARG A 52 3.63 -1.15 -8.20
C ARG A 52 3.73 0.24 -8.80
N GLN A 53 4.56 0.40 -9.84
CA GLN A 53 4.56 1.65 -10.60
C GLN A 53 3.20 1.85 -11.27
N LEU A 54 2.49 2.92 -10.87
CA LEU A 54 1.15 3.23 -11.39
C LEU A 54 1.21 3.95 -12.73
N THR A 55 2.20 4.84 -12.92
CA THR A 55 2.31 5.67 -14.13
C THR A 55 3.75 6.14 -14.36
N ALA A 56 4.04 6.59 -15.57
CA ALA A 56 5.30 7.24 -15.96
C ALA A 56 5.01 8.68 -16.36
N ILE A 57 5.63 9.63 -15.66
CA ILE A 57 5.42 11.07 -15.85
C ILE A 57 6.78 11.73 -15.90
N ASP A 58 6.98 12.54 -16.93
CA ASP A 58 8.14 13.41 -17.00
C ASP A 58 7.82 14.75 -16.33
N LEU A 59 8.43 14.99 -15.16
CA LEU A 59 8.26 16.20 -14.36
C LEU A 59 9.52 17.10 -14.40
N GLY A 60 10.50 16.76 -15.24
CA GLY A 60 11.78 17.47 -15.37
C GLY A 60 12.87 16.98 -14.42
N SER A 61 13.89 17.82 -14.20
CA SER A 61 15.03 17.51 -13.34
C SER A 61 14.77 17.87 -11.86
N ALA A 62 15.47 17.17 -10.96
CA ALA A 62 15.44 17.40 -9.52
C ALA A 62 14.03 17.42 -8.90
N VAL A 63 13.20 16.47 -9.32
CA VAL A 63 11.82 16.33 -8.82
C VAL A 63 11.83 15.90 -7.35
N TYR A 64 11.16 16.68 -6.52
CA TYR A 64 10.95 16.40 -5.11
C TYR A 64 9.45 16.34 -4.79
N GLN A 65 9.03 15.31 -4.08
CA GLN A 65 7.66 15.19 -3.59
C GLN A 65 7.53 15.95 -2.26
N ILE A 66 6.63 16.93 -2.23
CA ILE A 66 6.36 17.73 -1.03
C ILE A 66 5.37 17.01 -0.11
N GLY A 67 4.40 16.30 -0.70
CA GLY A 67 3.38 15.57 0.05
C GLY A 67 2.40 14.84 -0.86
N GLU A 68 1.58 14.00 -0.22
CA GLU A 68 0.51 13.23 -0.84
C GLU A 68 -0.75 13.25 0.01
N VAL A 69 -1.90 13.11 -0.64
CA VAL A 69 -3.22 13.01 -0.03
C VAL A 69 -4.01 11.98 -0.81
N THR A 70 -4.57 11.00 -0.12
CA THR A 70 -5.46 9.98 -0.69
C THR A 70 -6.91 10.30 -0.37
N ASP A 71 -7.77 10.20 -1.37
CA ASP A 71 -9.23 10.17 -1.21
C ASP A 71 -9.71 8.75 -1.51
N GLU A 72 -9.97 7.98 -0.44
CA GLU A 72 -10.43 6.60 -0.55
C GLU A 72 -11.86 6.49 -1.07
N SER A 73 -12.72 7.48 -0.82
CA SER A 73 -14.11 7.46 -1.25
C SER A 73 -14.22 7.57 -2.77
N GLN A 74 -13.40 8.42 -3.37
CA GLN A 74 -13.36 8.59 -4.83
C GLN A 74 -12.27 7.75 -5.50
N ARG A 75 -11.45 7.04 -4.71
CA ARG A 75 -10.29 6.25 -5.16
C ARG A 75 -9.27 7.11 -5.93
N LYS A 76 -9.04 8.32 -5.45
CA LYS A 76 -8.11 9.29 -6.04
C LYS A 76 -6.87 9.48 -5.18
N LEU A 77 -5.72 9.63 -5.83
CA LEU A 77 -4.46 9.98 -5.18
C LEU A 77 -3.99 11.33 -5.69
N TYR A 78 -3.74 12.27 -4.79
CA TYR A 78 -3.19 13.57 -5.10
C TYR A 78 -1.78 13.69 -4.55
N TRP A 79 -0.84 14.24 -5.32
CA TRP A 79 0.50 14.52 -4.81
C TRP A 79 1.06 15.80 -5.39
N LEU A 80 1.88 16.45 -4.57
CA LEU A 80 2.51 17.72 -4.89
C LEU A 80 3.98 17.47 -5.20
N THR A 81 4.42 17.95 -6.35
CA THR A 81 5.81 17.85 -6.77
C THR A 81 6.39 19.22 -7.07
N LYS A 82 7.65 19.40 -6.72
CA LYS A 82 8.48 20.55 -7.07
C LYS A 82 9.64 20.06 -7.91
N SER A 83 9.85 20.66 -9.06
CA SER A 83 11.06 20.48 -9.87
C SER A 83 11.72 21.82 -10.16
N ASP A 84 12.90 21.80 -10.75
CA ASP A 84 13.60 23.03 -11.15
C ASP A 84 12.82 23.81 -12.23
N THR A 85 11.97 23.12 -12.98
CA THR A 85 11.24 23.69 -14.12
C THR A 85 9.82 24.11 -13.76
N ALA A 86 9.14 23.38 -12.87
CA ALA A 86 7.78 23.68 -12.48
C ALA A 86 7.35 22.98 -11.19
N ASN A 87 6.34 23.55 -10.54
CA ASN A 87 5.59 22.91 -9.46
C ASN A 87 4.31 22.31 -10.02
N HIS A 88 3.98 21.08 -9.62
CA HIS A 88 2.80 20.38 -10.11
C HIS A 88 1.95 19.84 -8.95
N ILE A 89 0.63 19.92 -9.12
CA ILE A 89 -0.33 19.14 -8.36
C ILE A 89 -0.91 18.11 -9.33
N LEU A 90 -0.73 16.85 -8.97
CA LEU A 90 -1.09 15.71 -9.80
C LEU A 90 -2.23 14.94 -9.12
N GLU A 91 -3.15 14.44 -9.93
CA GLU A 91 -4.25 13.58 -9.52
C GLU A 91 -4.16 12.27 -10.30
N TRP A 92 -4.25 11.15 -9.60
CA TRP A 92 -4.38 9.82 -10.18
C TRP A 92 -5.75 9.26 -9.83
N ASP A 93 -6.51 8.89 -10.86
CA ASP A 93 -7.80 8.23 -10.73
C ASP A 93 -7.63 6.72 -10.89
N HIS A 94 -7.87 5.95 -9.83
CA HIS A 94 -7.78 4.48 -9.88
C HIS A 94 -8.95 3.82 -10.63
N ASN A 95 -10.04 4.53 -10.89
CA ASN A 95 -11.18 3.98 -11.63
C ASN A 95 -10.93 4.06 -13.14
N SER A 96 -10.40 5.21 -13.58
CA SER A 96 -10.11 5.48 -14.99
C SER A 96 -8.69 5.07 -15.39
N GLU A 97 -7.82 4.78 -14.42
CA GLU A 97 -6.38 4.51 -14.60
C GLU A 97 -5.65 5.65 -15.34
N THR A 98 -6.07 6.89 -15.09
CA THR A 98 -5.53 8.08 -15.75
C THR A 98 -4.91 9.03 -14.75
N LEU A 99 -3.82 9.66 -15.20
CA LEU A 99 -3.22 10.81 -14.52
C LEU A 99 -3.79 12.11 -15.08
N PHE A 100 -4.13 13.03 -14.19
CA PHE A 100 -4.47 14.40 -14.49
C PHE A 100 -3.52 15.40 -13.82
N ILE A 101 -3.13 16.43 -14.55
CA ILE A 101 -2.38 17.56 -13.98
C ILE A 101 -3.40 18.61 -13.54
N VAL A 102 -3.66 18.67 -12.24
CA VAL A 102 -4.63 19.61 -11.65
C VAL A 102 -4.09 21.03 -11.75
N LEU A 103 -2.82 21.21 -11.45
CA LEU A 103 -2.17 22.51 -11.51
C LEU A 103 -0.70 22.36 -11.94
N LYS A 104 -0.25 23.28 -12.79
CA LYS A 104 1.15 23.43 -13.17
C LYS A 104 1.53 24.90 -13.05
N ASP A 105 2.54 25.19 -12.23
CA ASP A 105 3.13 26.51 -12.07
C ASP A 105 4.57 26.51 -12.55
N THR A 106 4.87 27.32 -13.57
CA THR A 106 6.20 27.44 -14.19
C THR A 106 6.94 28.71 -13.74
N ARG A 107 6.42 29.44 -12.75
CA ARG A 107 7.08 30.66 -12.26
C ARG A 107 8.31 30.26 -11.44
N THR A 108 9.47 30.76 -11.87
CA THR A 108 10.71 30.71 -11.09
C THR A 108 10.69 31.85 -10.08
N GLY A 109 10.62 31.52 -8.80
CA GLY A 109 10.79 32.47 -7.69
C GLY A 109 12.25 32.73 -7.37
#